data_AF-N9T746-F1
#
_entry.id   AF-N9T746-F1
#
_cell.length_a   1.000
_cell.length_b   1.000
_cell.length_c   1.000
_cell.angle_alpha   90.00
_cell.angle_beta   90.00
_cell.angle_gamma   90.00
#
_symmetry.space_group_name_H-M   'P 1'
#
loop_
_entity.id
_entity.type
_entity.pdbx_description
1 polymer ?
#
loop_
_entity_poly.entity_id
_entity_poly.type
_entity_poly.pdbx_seq_one_letter_code
_entity_poly.pdbx_strand_id
1 'polypeptide(L)' 'MHSTLDIDSHKKMSAEEILEQIEFPLENLESFLYAMTKMKVDDHLTEKEFSAIINTIHHQVCNISRAVQTK' A
#
# COMPACT_ATOMS: atom_id res chain seq x y z
N MET A 1 7.78 16.39 3.20
CA MET A 1 6.61 15.59 2.78
C MET A 1 6.92 14.15 3.11
N HIS A 2 6.22 13.55 4.08
CA HIS A 2 6.31 12.10 4.30
C HIS A 2 5.59 11.42 3.13
N SER A 3 6.24 10.45 2.51
CA SER A 3 5.66 9.64 1.44
C SER A 3 4.39 8.99 1.96
N THR A 4 3.29 9.11 1.24
CA THR A 4 1.99 8.51 1.60
C THR A 4 2.01 6.97 1.58
N LEU A 5 3.17 6.37 1.31
CA LEU A 5 3.43 4.94 1.25
C LEU A 5 4.31 4.44 2.39
N ASP A 6 4.94 5.34 3.15
CA ASP A 6 5.93 4.98 4.17
C ASP A 6 5.32 5.05 5.57
N ILE A 7 5.39 3.93 6.28
CA ILE A 7 4.98 3.81 7.69
C ILE A 7 6.24 3.97 8.55
N ASP A 8 6.13 4.74 9.63
CA ASP A 8 7.26 5.08 10.50
C ASP A 8 7.61 3.90 11.42
N SER A 9 8.25 2.89 10.85
CA SER A 9 8.57 1.62 11.50
C SER A 9 9.70 1.68 12.54
N HIS A 10 10.32 2.85 12.74
CA HIS A 10 11.48 3.02 13.62
C HIS A 10 11.13 3.37 15.08
N LYS A 11 9.84 3.57 15.39
CA LYS A 11 9.38 3.94 16.73
C LYS A 11 8.59 2.80 17.35
N LYS A 12 8.77 2.55 18.66
CA LYS A 12 7.79 1.74 19.43
C LYS A 12 6.46 2.48 19.41
N MET A 13 5.50 1.93 18.67
CA MET A 13 4.18 2.50 18.50
C MET A 13 3.16 1.70 19.31
N SER A 14 2.16 2.39 19.87
CA SER A 14 0.98 1.73 20.44
C SER A 14 0.11 1.10 19.34
N ALA A 15 -0.84 0.25 19.73
CA ALA A 15 -1.75 -0.35 18.76
C ALA A 15 -2.59 0.72 18.03
N GLU A 16 -2.97 1.78 18.74
CA GLU A 16 -3.73 2.92 18.21
C GLU A 16 -2.88 3.72 17.20
N GLU A 17 -1.62 4.00 17.52
CA GLU A 17 -0.70 4.68 16.60
C GLU A 17 -0.44 3.84 15.33
N ILE A 18 -0.39 2.50 15.44
CA ILE A 18 -0.29 1.60 14.28
C ILE A 18 -1.54 1.71 13.41
N LEU A 19 -2.73 1.70 14.02
CA LEU A 19 -4.00 1.81 13.30
C LEU A 19 -4.09 3.14 12.52
N GLU A 20 -3.72 4.26 13.15
CA GLU A 20 -3.68 5.58 12.49
C GLU A 20 -2.70 5.59 11.31
N GLN A 21 -1.54 4.94 11.43
CA GLN A 21 -0.55 4.92 10.35
C GLN A 21 -0.91 3.99 9.18
N ILE A 22 -1.68 2.92 9.42
CA ILE A 22 -2.07 1.99 8.34
C ILE A 22 -3.40 2.37 7.65
N GLU A 23 -4.21 3.25 8.24
CA GLU A 23 -5.51 3.67 7.69
C GLU A 23 -5.40 4.16 6.25
N PHE A 24 -4.55 5.16 6.00
CA PHE A 24 -4.37 5.73 4.66
C PHE A 24 -3.72 4.74 3.67
N PRO A 25 -2.65 3.99 4.02
CA PRO A 25 -2.13 2.92 3.18
C PRO A 25 -3.18 1.88 2.78
N LEU A 26 -4.09 1.50 3.68
CA LEU A 26 -5.16 0.54 3.42
C LEU A 26 -6.21 1.10 2.44
N GLU A 27 -6.68 2.33 2.66
CA GLU A 27 -7.62 3.01 1.75
C GLU A 27 -7.04 3.13 0.33
N ASN A 28 -5.75 3.44 0.24
CA ASN A 28 -5.05 3.55 -1.04
C ASN A 28 -4.95 2.17 -1.73
N LEU A 29 -4.66 1.11 -0.97
CA LEU A 29 -4.63 -0.26 -1.49
C LEU A 29 -5.99 -0.69 -2.05
N GLU A 30 -7.07 -0.41 -1.32
CA GLU A 30 -8.44 -0.71 -1.77
C GLU A 30 -8.78 0.06 -3.06
N SER A 31 -8.44 1.34 -3.11
CA SER A 31 -8.64 2.19 -4.30
C SER A 31 -7.88 1.66 -5.52
N PHE A 32 -6.64 1.22 -5.35
CA PHE A 32 -5.84 0.63 -6.42
C PHE A 32 -6.42 -0.69 -6.92
N LEU A 33 -6.79 -1.60 -6.01
CA LEU A 33 -7.39 -2.88 -6.38
C LEU A 33 -8.73 -2.68 -7.08
N TYR A 34 -9.56 -1.75 -6.59
CA TYR A 34 -10.82 -1.39 -7.23
C TYR A 34 -10.60 -0.83 -8.64
N ALA A 35 -9.62 0.06 -8.82
CA ALA A 35 -9.25 0.57 -10.14
C ALA A 35 -8.84 -0.59 -11.08
N MET A 36 -8.00 -1.52 -10.62
CA MET A 36 -7.61 -2.71 -11.41
C MET A 36 -8.81 -3.57 -11.83
N THR A 37 -9.82 -3.75 -10.97
CA THR A 37 -11.04 -4.51 -11.33
C THR A 37 -11.92 -3.80 -12.37
N LYS A 38 -11.78 -2.47 -12.48
CA LYS A 38 -12.55 -1.62 -13.41
C LYS A 38 -11.81 -1.28 -14.69
N MET A 39 -10.49 -1.46 -14.73
CA MET A 39 -9.71 -1.37 -15.96
C MET A 39 -10.23 -2.46 -16.90
N LYS A 40 -11.12 -2.05 -17.82
CA LYS A 40 -11.56 -2.92 -18.90
C LYS A 40 -10.31 -3.37 -19.65
N VAL A 41 -10.28 -4.66 -19.97
CA VAL A 41 -9.21 -5.44 -20.61
C VAL A 41 -8.76 -4.89 -22.00
N ASP A 42 -9.23 -3.72 -22.42
CA ASP A 42 -9.04 -3.17 -23.77
C ASP A 42 -7.93 -2.10 -23.89
N ASP A 43 -7.41 -1.54 -22.80
CA ASP A 43 -6.15 -0.79 -22.88
C ASP A 43 -5.01 -1.72 -22.47
N HIS A 44 -4.15 -2.04 -23.44
CA HIS A 44 -2.97 -2.88 -23.23
C HIS A 44 -2.00 -2.19 -22.29
N LEU A 45 -2.23 -2.38 -20.99
CA LEU A 45 -1.29 -2.01 -19.96
C LEU A 45 0.04 -2.71 -20.28
N THR A 46 1.10 -1.93 -20.47
CA THR A 46 2.41 -2.51 -20.79
C THR A 46 2.88 -3.37 -19.62
N GLU A 47 3.68 -4.40 -19.90
CA GLU A 47 4.28 -5.25 -18.86
C GLU A 47 5.01 -4.42 -17.78
N LYS A 48 5.61 -3.30 -18.19
CA LYS A 48 6.28 -2.36 -17.30
C LYS A 48 5.30 -1.65 -16.36
N GLU A 49 4.18 -1.16 -16.88
CA GLU A 49 3.13 -0.52 -16.06
C GLU A 49 2.49 -1.53 -15.11
N PHE A 50 2.27 -2.77 -15.58
CA PHE A 50 1.71 -3.83 -14.76
C PHE A 50 2.65 -4.16 -13.60
N SER A 51 3.93 -4.33 -13.92
CA SER A 51 4.98 -4.58 -12.92
C SER A 51 5.08 -3.43 -11.91
N ALA A 52 4.96 -2.17 -12.35
CA ALA A 52 4.99 -1.02 -11.46
C ALA A 52 3.81 -1.01 -10.47
N ILE A 53 2.60 -1.34 -10.95
CA ILE A 53 1.40 -1.45 -10.12
C ILE A 53 1.56 -2.57 -9.08
N ILE A 54 1.97 -3.76 -9.51
CA ILE A 54 2.18 -4.91 -8.62
C ILE A 54 3.27 -4.62 -7.59
N ASN A 55 4.38 -3.99 -7.98
CA ASN A 55 5.45 -3.62 -7.06
C ASN A 55 4.98 -2.59 -6.01
N THR A 56 4.12 -1.65 -6.41
CA THR A 56 3.55 -0.65 -5.50
C THR A 56 2.63 -1.32 -4.47
N ILE A 57 1.75 -2.22 -4.91
CA ILE A 57 0.89 -3.03 -4.04
C ILE A 57 1.75 -3.86 -3.07
N HIS A 58 2.77 -4.55 -3.58
CA HIS A 58 3.67 -5.37 -2.77
C HIS A 58 4.38 -4.53 -1.69
N HIS A 59 4.91 -3.37 -2.06
CA HIS A 59 5.57 -2.46 -1.14
C HIS A 59 4.64 -1.99 -0.01
N GLN A 60 3.40 -1.59 -0.33
CA GLN A 60 2.42 -1.19 0.67
C GLN A 60 2.06 -2.33 1.62
N VAL A 61 1.83 -3.54 1.10
CA VAL A 61 1.55 -4.72 1.93
C VAL A 61 2.72 -5.03 2.86
N CYS A 62 3.96 -4.95 2.36
CA CYS A 62 5.14 -5.14 3.20
C CYS A 62 5.24 -4.09 4.31
N ASN A 63 4.94 -2.82 4.02
CA ASN A 63 4.99 -1.75 5.01
C ASN A 63 3.92 -1.94 6.11
N ILE A 64 2.69 -2.29 5.72
CA ILE A 64 1.61 -2.61 6.68
C ILE A 64 2.00 -3.83 7.52
N SER A 65 2.52 -4.88 6.90
CA SER A 65 2.95 -6.10 7.61
C SER A 65 4.03 -5.78 8.63
N ARG A 66 5.03 -4.95 8.28
CA ARG A 66 6.07 -4.53 9.22
C ARG A 66 5.48 -3.75 10.39
N ALA A 67 4.62 -2.77 10.12
CA ALA A 67 3.98 -1.96 11.15
C ALA A 67 3.22 -2.81 12.18
N VAL A 68 2.50 -3.82 11.71
CA VAL A 68 1.73 -4.74 12.57
C VAL A 68 2.63 -5.75 13.29
N GLN A 69 3.70 -6.22 12.65
CA GLN A 69 4.59 -7.26 13.19
C GLN A 69 5.71 -6.74 14.10
N THR A 70 5.97 -5.42 14.16
CA THR A 70 7.03 -4.84 15.03
C THR A 70 6.62 -4.82 16.53
N LYS A 71 5.93 -5.87 16.98
CA LYS A 71 5.63 -6.12 18.39
C LYS A 71 6.85 -6.64 19.14
#